data_AF-A0A838H119-F1
#
_entry.id   AF-A0A838H119-F1
#
_cell.length_a   1.000
_cell.length_b   1.000
_cell.length_c   1.000
_cell.angle_alpha   90.00
_cell.angle_beta   90.00
_cell.angle_gamma   90.00
#
_symmetry.space_group_name_H-M   'P 1'
#
loop_
_entity.id
_entity.type
_entity.pdbx_description
1 polymer ?
#
loop_
_entity_poly.entity_id
_entity_poly.type
_entity_poly.pdbx_seq_one_letter_code
_entity_poly.pdbx_strand_id
1 'polypeptide(L)'
;PMAHVALALAGEGWVVDGGGAVSGAGPAVASAGLEPLEFAVKDGLALLNATEGMLGMLVLACADLAALADVADVTCALSVEGLLGTDRPFAERLQRLRPHPGQATSAANLRALLAGSPILASHRDSRHAVQDAYSLRCAPQVHGAARDTLVFAEGVRDRELAAAVDNPVVFDDGSVESCGNFHGEPVAFALDFLAVAAAELGAISERRTDRMLDPARSHGLPPFLAPGAGLNSGFMLAQYTAASLVAENRRLAVPASADSIPTSGMQEDHVSLGWSAGCKLRRLLGNLAGILAIEALVAAAAVELRAPLQAAARTGSVLRRIRQEVAPMPVDRFVAADIATVKRLVTSGGLLDAAGLEPSA
;
A
#
# COMPACT_ATOMS: atom_id res chain seq x y z
N PRO A 1 -7.26 -13.20 19.43
CA PRO A 1 -7.25 -13.82 18.08
C PRO A 1 -6.84 -15.30 18.15
N MET A 2 -5.69 -15.60 18.76
CA MET A 2 -5.15 -16.96 18.82
C MET A 2 -6.04 -17.97 19.54
N ALA A 3 -6.78 -17.56 20.58
CA ALA A 3 -7.78 -18.42 21.21
C ALA A 3 -8.84 -18.94 20.23
N HIS A 4 -9.27 -18.14 19.25
CA HIS A 4 -10.21 -18.62 18.21
C HIS A 4 -9.58 -19.65 17.27
N VAL A 5 -8.28 -19.51 16.97
CA VAL A 5 -7.54 -20.50 16.18
C VAL A 5 -7.41 -21.81 16.96
N ALA A 6 -7.06 -21.73 18.26
CA ALA A 6 -6.98 -22.89 19.14
C ALA A 6 -8.34 -23.60 19.27
N LEU A 7 -9.44 -22.87 19.41
CA LEU A 7 -10.79 -23.46 19.43
C LEU A 7 -11.06 -24.26 18.15
N ALA A 8 -10.77 -23.70 16.98
CA ALA A 8 -10.98 -24.39 15.71
C ALA A 8 -10.19 -25.70 15.61
N LEU A 9 -8.95 -25.72 16.13
CA LEU A 9 -8.12 -26.92 16.22
C LEU A 9 -8.70 -28.00 17.14
N ALA A 10 -9.37 -27.59 18.22
CA ALA A 10 -10.12 -28.49 19.11
C ALA A 10 -11.51 -28.86 18.58
N GLY A 11 -11.84 -28.50 17.33
CA GLY A 11 -13.17 -28.74 16.75
C GLY A 11 -14.28 -27.86 17.35
N GLU A 12 -13.92 -26.82 18.11
CA GLU A 12 -14.82 -25.86 18.74
C GLU A 12 -14.88 -24.53 17.98
N GLY A 13 -15.95 -23.76 18.23
CA GLY A 13 -16.16 -22.49 17.55
C GLY A 13 -16.51 -22.66 16.07
N TRP A 14 -15.91 -21.83 15.21
CA TRP A 14 -16.26 -21.70 13.80
C TRP A 14 -15.05 -21.50 12.92
N VAL A 15 -15.19 -21.89 11.65
CA VAL A 15 -14.20 -21.68 10.58
C VAL A 15 -14.83 -20.90 9.43
N VAL A 16 -13.99 -20.29 8.60
CA VAL A 16 -14.39 -19.57 7.38
C VAL A 16 -13.73 -20.26 6.20
N ASP A 17 -14.51 -20.63 5.18
CA ASP A 17 -13.98 -21.23 3.95
C ASP A 17 -13.39 -20.18 2.99
N GLY A 18 -12.81 -20.64 1.87
CA GLY A 18 -12.23 -19.76 0.85
C GLY A 18 -13.24 -18.83 0.15
N GLY A 19 -14.55 -19.11 0.26
CA GLY A 19 -15.63 -18.27 -0.23
C GLY A 19 -16.19 -17.30 0.82
N GLY A 20 -15.71 -17.36 2.06
CA GLY A 20 -16.18 -16.54 3.17
C GLY A 20 -17.36 -17.13 3.94
N ALA A 21 -17.80 -18.35 3.63
CA ALA A 21 -18.90 -18.98 4.35
C ALA A 21 -18.44 -19.46 5.73
N VAL A 22 -19.24 -19.16 6.75
CA VAL A 22 -18.97 -19.55 8.14
C VAL A 22 -19.66 -20.87 8.45
N SER A 23 -18.91 -21.82 9.03
CA SER A 23 -19.45 -23.10 9.49
C SER A 23 -18.84 -23.51 10.84
N GLY A 24 -19.46 -24.48 11.51
CA GLY A 24 -18.92 -25.00 12.77
C GLY A 24 -17.60 -25.73 12.57
N ALA A 25 -16.64 -25.51 13.46
CA ALA A 25 -15.30 -26.09 13.32
C ALA A 25 -15.32 -27.63 13.35
N GLY A 26 -16.06 -28.26 14.28
CA GLY A 26 -16.13 -29.72 14.40
C GLY A 26 -16.52 -30.44 13.09
N PRO A 27 -17.67 -30.10 12.46
CA PRO A 27 -18.03 -30.63 11.15
C PRO A 27 -17.00 -30.36 10.05
N ALA A 28 -16.33 -29.21 10.08
CA ALA A 28 -15.30 -28.85 9.10
C ALA A 28 -13.99 -29.64 9.29
N VAL A 29 -13.56 -29.84 10.53
CA VAL A 29 -12.42 -30.70 10.89
C VAL A 29 -12.69 -32.14 10.45
N ALA A 30 -13.88 -32.66 10.76
CA ALA A 30 -14.29 -33.99 10.34
C ALA A 30 -14.37 -34.14 8.81
N SER A 31 -14.90 -33.14 8.09
CA SER A 31 -14.99 -33.18 6.63
C SER A 31 -13.62 -33.06 5.93
N ALA A 32 -12.64 -32.45 6.60
CA ALA A 32 -11.24 -32.43 6.18
C ALA A 32 -10.49 -33.75 6.49
N GLY A 33 -11.15 -34.74 7.10
CA GLY A 33 -10.52 -36.00 7.50
C GLY A 33 -9.55 -35.85 8.68
N LEU A 34 -9.73 -34.80 9.48
CA LEU A 34 -8.93 -34.52 10.67
C LEU A 34 -9.72 -34.90 11.93
N GLU A 35 -9.01 -35.22 12.99
CA GLU A 35 -9.59 -35.39 14.33
C GLU A 35 -9.33 -34.14 15.16
N PRO A 36 -10.30 -33.69 16.00
CA PRO A 36 -10.08 -32.59 16.93
C PRO A 36 -8.89 -32.84 17.86
N LEU A 37 -8.08 -31.81 18.09
CA LEU A 37 -6.93 -31.91 18.99
C LEU A 37 -7.37 -31.84 20.47
N GLU A 38 -6.92 -32.82 21.26
CA GLU A 38 -6.96 -32.75 22.72
C GLU A 38 -5.68 -32.08 23.24
N PHE A 39 -5.81 -30.93 23.90
CA PHE A 39 -4.64 -30.18 24.39
C PHE A 39 -4.05 -30.80 25.65
N ALA A 40 -2.75 -31.05 25.62
CA ALA A 40 -1.97 -31.49 26.77
C ALA A 40 -1.47 -30.29 27.61
N VAL A 41 -0.66 -30.60 28.62
CA VAL A 41 0.00 -29.58 29.45
C VAL A 41 0.84 -28.67 28.55
N LYS A 42 0.73 -27.35 28.77
CA LYS A 42 1.40 -26.26 28.02
C LYS A 42 0.82 -25.92 26.65
N ASP A 43 0.17 -26.83 25.93
CA ASP A 43 -0.32 -26.58 24.57
C ASP A 43 -1.19 -25.33 24.45
N GLY A 44 -2.10 -25.10 25.41
CA GLY A 44 -2.92 -23.90 25.43
C GLY A 44 -2.09 -22.61 25.54
N LEU A 45 -1.08 -22.56 26.41
CA LEU A 45 -0.21 -21.40 26.53
C LEU A 45 0.65 -21.21 25.28
N ALA A 46 1.17 -22.30 24.72
CA ALA A 46 1.98 -22.27 23.50
C ALA A 46 1.19 -21.72 22.30
N LEU A 47 -0.10 -22.03 22.21
CA LEU A 47 -0.97 -21.53 21.13
C LEU A 47 -1.44 -20.09 21.34
N LEU A 48 -1.59 -19.64 22.58
CA LEU A 48 -2.23 -18.36 22.90
C LEU A 48 -1.24 -17.23 23.17
N ASN A 49 -0.12 -17.53 23.82
CA ASN A 49 0.77 -16.54 24.40
C ASN A 49 1.90 -16.17 23.44
N ALA A 50 1.55 -15.48 22.35
CA ALA A 50 2.47 -15.28 21.25
C ALA A 50 2.08 -14.13 20.31
N THR A 51 2.94 -13.84 19.32
CA THR A 51 2.85 -12.66 18.44
C THR A 51 2.32 -12.97 17.03
N GLU A 52 1.95 -14.22 16.71
CA GLU A 52 1.66 -14.69 15.34
C GLU A 52 0.54 -13.91 14.67
N GLY A 53 -0.47 -13.51 15.45
CA GLY A 53 -1.57 -12.70 14.91
C GLY A 53 -1.10 -11.37 14.33
N MET A 54 -0.26 -10.63 15.06
CA MET A 54 0.28 -9.35 14.59
C MET A 54 1.43 -9.56 13.59
N LEU A 55 2.21 -10.63 13.73
CA LEU A 55 3.23 -11.00 12.75
C LEU A 55 2.62 -11.32 11.39
N GLY A 56 1.50 -12.08 11.35
CA GLY A 56 0.77 -12.35 10.12
C GLY A 56 0.28 -11.07 9.44
N MET A 57 -0.17 -10.08 10.22
CA MET A 57 -0.51 -8.75 9.68
C MET A 57 0.70 -8.05 9.08
N LEU A 58 1.88 -8.13 9.73
CA LEU A 58 3.12 -7.53 9.25
C LEU A 58 3.60 -8.19 7.95
N VAL A 59 3.62 -9.53 7.89
CA VAL A 59 4.02 -10.29 6.69
C VAL A 59 3.18 -9.87 5.48
N LEU A 60 1.85 -9.88 5.63
CA LEU A 60 0.93 -9.49 4.56
C LEU A 60 1.07 -8.00 4.20
N ALA A 61 1.29 -7.13 5.19
CA ALA A 61 1.45 -5.70 4.96
C ALA A 61 2.75 -5.36 4.21
N CYS A 62 3.86 -6.05 4.51
CA CYS A 62 5.11 -5.88 3.78
C CYS A 62 4.92 -6.23 2.29
N ALA A 63 4.32 -7.38 2.00
CA ALA A 63 4.06 -7.82 0.63
C ALA A 63 3.17 -6.83 -0.14
N ASP A 64 2.06 -6.39 0.47
CA ASP A 64 1.15 -5.44 -0.17
C ASP A 64 1.81 -4.07 -0.39
N LEU A 65 2.55 -3.56 0.60
CA LEU A 65 3.20 -2.25 0.47
C LEU A 65 4.34 -2.26 -0.56
N ALA A 66 5.08 -3.37 -0.68
CA ALA A 66 6.10 -3.52 -1.72
C ALA A 66 5.49 -3.30 -3.12
N ALA A 67 4.39 -4.01 -3.41
CA ALA A 67 3.67 -3.88 -4.67
C ALA A 67 3.06 -2.48 -4.85
N LEU A 68 2.43 -1.93 -3.80
CA LEU A 68 1.81 -0.60 -3.88
C LEU A 68 2.83 0.53 -4.05
N ALA A 69 4.06 0.39 -3.52
CA ALA A 69 5.13 1.34 -3.74
C ALA A 69 5.58 1.35 -5.22
N ASP A 70 5.68 0.18 -5.86
CA ASP A 70 5.95 0.08 -7.30
C ASP A 70 4.80 0.69 -8.13
N VAL A 71 3.56 0.44 -7.74
CA VAL A 71 2.39 1.06 -8.39
C VAL A 71 2.43 2.58 -8.24
N ALA A 72 2.85 3.11 -7.07
CA ALA A 72 2.98 4.55 -6.86
C ALA A 72 4.00 5.20 -7.84
N ASP A 73 5.09 4.51 -8.18
CA ASP A 73 6.02 4.97 -9.22
C ASP A 73 5.36 4.95 -10.61
N VAL A 74 4.57 3.91 -10.93
CA VAL A 74 3.82 3.81 -12.20
C VAL A 74 2.81 4.95 -12.34
N THR A 75 1.98 5.19 -11.33
CA THR A 75 0.97 6.26 -11.37
C THR A 75 1.63 7.64 -11.37
N CYS A 76 2.74 7.81 -10.65
CA CYS A 76 3.52 9.04 -10.69
C CYS A 76 4.10 9.30 -12.08
N ALA A 77 4.60 8.29 -12.80
CA ALA A 77 5.10 8.49 -14.16
C ALA A 77 3.99 8.94 -15.13
N LEU A 78 2.79 8.33 -15.04
CA LEU A 78 1.63 8.79 -15.79
C LEU A 78 1.26 10.24 -15.43
N SER A 79 1.28 10.59 -14.14
CA SER A 79 1.03 11.95 -13.66
C SER A 79 2.08 12.95 -14.16
N VAL A 80 3.36 12.56 -14.23
CA VAL A 80 4.44 13.40 -14.80
C VAL A 80 4.15 13.69 -16.28
N GLU A 81 3.78 12.69 -17.07
CA GLU A 81 3.40 12.90 -18.47
C GLU A 81 2.12 13.75 -18.59
N GLY A 82 1.07 13.40 -17.83
CA GLY A 82 -0.22 14.09 -17.85
C GLY A 82 -0.10 15.56 -17.48
N LEU A 83 0.80 15.91 -16.56
CA LEU A 83 1.05 17.29 -16.12
C LEU A 83 2.13 18.03 -16.91
N LEU A 84 2.69 17.45 -17.98
CA LEU A 84 3.83 18.03 -18.70
C LEU A 84 5.00 18.38 -17.75
N GLY A 85 5.28 17.46 -16.80
CA GLY A 85 6.40 17.56 -15.87
C GLY A 85 7.71 17.06 -16.48
N THR A 86 8.80 17.22 -15.74
CA THR A 86 10.15 16.86 -16.18
C THR A 86 10.78 15.71 -15.39
N ASP A 87 11.54 14.87 -16.09
CA ASP A 87 12.35 13.77 -15.53
C ASP A 87 13.68 14.22 -14.92
N ARG A 88 14.08 15.49 -15.10
CA ARG A 88 15.37 16.03 -14.63
C ARG A 88 15.64 15.75 -13.13
N PRO A 89 14.66 15.89 -12.21
CA PRO A 89 14.88 15.61 -10.79
C PRO A 89 15.20 14.14 -10.49
N PHE A 90 14.92 13.21 -11.41
CA PHE A 90 15.12 11.77 -11.24
C PHE A 90 16.51 11.32 -11.72
N ALA A 91 17.33 12.24 -12.22
CA ALA A 91 18.67 11.94 -12.71
C ALA A 91 19.51 11.23 -11.64
N GLU A 92 20.15 10.14 -12.03
CA GLU A 92 20.94 9.28 -11.12
C GLU A 92 22.01 10.05 -10.36
N ARG A 93 22.70 10.98 -11.04
CA ARG A 93 23.71 11.84 -10.43
C ARG A 93 23.17 12.70 -9.28
N LEU A 94 21.89 13.09 -9.32
CA LEU A 94 21.25 13.83 -8.23
C LEU A 94 20.92 12.89 -7.07
N GLN A 95 20.45 11.68 -7.37
CA GLN A 95 20.16 10.70 -6.31
C GLN A 95 21.42 10.31 -5.54
N ARG A 96 22.56 10.18 -6.22
CA ARG A 96 23.85 9.88 -5.56
C ARG A 96 24.31 10.97 -4.58
N LEU A 97 23.81 12.21 -4.69
CA LEU A 97 24.12 13.27 -3.71
C LEU A 97 23.43 13.03 -2.35
N ARG A 98 22.35 12.25 -2.34
CA ARG A 98 21.61 11.89 -1.13
C ARG A 98 21.26 10.39 -1.19
N PRO A 99 22.19 9.51 -0.76
CA PRO A 99 22.21 8.09 -1.12
C PRO A 99 21.25 7.23 -0.26
N HIS A 100 19.98 7.63 -0.16
CA HIS A 100 18.94 6.75 0.38
C HIS A 100 18.60 5.66 -0.66
N PRO A 101 18.70 4.36 -0.33
CA PRO A 101 18.47 3.27 -1.28
C PRO A 101 17.09 3.32 -1.93
N GLY A 102 16.03 3.45 -1.13
CA GLY A 102 14.67 3.55 -1.65
C GLY A 102 14.48 4.75 -2.59
N GLN A 103 15.14 5.87 -2.32
CA GLN A 103 15.10 7.05 -3.20
C GLN A 103 15.75 6.75 -4.55
N ALA A 104 16.89 6.05 -4.55
CA ALA A 104 17.56 5.62 -5.76
C ALA A 104 16.69 4.64 -6.58
N THR A 105 16.04 3.68 -5.91
CA THR A 105 15.11 2.73 -6.54
C THR A 105 13.94 3.44 -7.21
N SER A 106 13.21 4.30 -6.49
CA SER A 106 12.07 5.04 -7.06
C SER A 106 12.49 5.92 -8.25
N ALA A 107 13.62 6.64 -8.14
CA ALA A 107 14.13 7.42 -9.25
C ALA A 107 14.55 6.56 -10.45
N ALA A 108 15.10 5.37 -10.23
CA ALA A 108 15.43 4.43 -11.30
C ALA A 108 14.16 3.93 -12.01
N ASN A 109 13.13 3.56 -11.25
CA ASN A 109 11.83 3.17 -11.79
C ASN A 109 11.22 4.29 -12.64
N LEU A 110 11.15 5.52 -12.11
CA LEU A 110 10.61 6.67 -12.82
C LEU A 110 11.38 6.97 -14.11
N ARG A 111 12.72 6.89 -14.10
CA ARG A 111 13.53 7.03 -15.32
C ARG A 111 13.21 5.94 -16.34
N ALA A 112 13.06 4.69 -15.91
CA ALA A 112 12.75 3.58 -16.80
C ALA A 112 11.36 3.73 -17.42
N LEU A 113 10.36 4.11 -16.62
CA LEU A 113 8.97 4.33 -17.04
C LEU A 113 8.84 5.46 -18.06
N LEU A 114 9.56 6.57 -17.85
CA LEU A 114 9.51 7.79 -18.66
C LEU A 114 10.48 7.78 -19.85
N ALA A 115 11.28 6.71 -20.00
CA ALA A 115 12.30 6.63 -21.02
C ALA A 115 11.73 6.84 -22.43
N GLY A 116 12.28 7.84 -23.13
CA GLY A 116 11.90 8.14 -24.51
C GLY A 116 10.51 8.77 -24.68
N SER A 117 9.88 9.28 -23.62
CA SER A 117 8.56 9.93 -23.70
C SER A 117 8.54 11.11 -24.70
N PRO A 118 7.72 11.03 -25.77
CA PRO A 118 7.46 12.18 -26.65
C PRO A 118 6.81 13.36 -25.92
N ILE A 119 5.97 13.10 -24.91
CA ILE A 119 5.36 14.14 -24.08
C ILE A 119 6.45 14.95 -23.36
N LEU A 120 7.42 14.30 -22.69
CA LEU A 120 8.51 15.02 -22.02
C LEU A 120 9.40 15.77 -23.02
N ALA A 121 9.64 15.19 -24.20
CA ALA A 121 10.44 15.84 -25.24
C ALA A 121 9.78 17.15 -25.75
N SER A 122 8.45 17.20 -25.80
CA SER A 122 7.70 18.34 -26.36
C SER A 122 7.94 19.69 -25.65
N HIS A 123 8.41 19.66 -24.40
CA HIS A 123 8.58 20.84 -23.57
C HIS A 123 9.92 20.86 -22.81
N ARG A 124 10.88 20.03 -23.22
CA ARG A 124 12.16 19.86 -22.51
C ARG A 124 12.94 21.17 -22.34
N ASP A 125 12.78 22.11 -23.27
CA ASP A 125 13.43 23.43 -23.26
C ASP A 125 12.48 24.59 -22.89
N SER A 126 11.28 24.26 -22.40
CA SER A 126 10.28 25.25 -22.02
C SER A 126 10.59 25.97 -20.71
N ARG A 127 10.16 27.23 -20.60
CA ARG A 127 10.26 28.02 -19.36
C ARG A 127 9.35 27.52 -18.23
N HIS A 128 8.35 26.67 -18.51
CA HIS A 128 7.55 26.05 -17.43
C HIS A 128 8.30 24.91 -16.73
N ALA A 129 9.31 24.31 -17.38
CA ALA A 129 10.04 23.14 -16.87
C ALA A 129 11.23 23.51 -15.97
N VAL A 130 11.20 24.69 -15.33
CA VAL A 130 12.28 25.14 -14.43
C VAL A 130 12.26 24.32 -13.14
N GLN A 131 11.11 24.25 -12.47
CA GLN A 131 10.89 23.38 -11.31
C GLN A 131 9.42 22.97 -11.22
N ASP A 132 9.18 21.67 -11.26
CA ASP A 132 7.85 21.13 -10.95
C ASP A 132 7.53 21.28 -9.46
N ALA A 133 6.23 21.21 -9.14
CA ALA A 133 5.78 21.12 -7.77
C ALA A 133 6.25 19.83 -7.10
N TYR A 134 6.24 19.84 -5.77
CA TYR A 134 6.87 18.80 -4.96
C TYR A 134 6.19 17.44 -5.14
N SER A 135 4.89 17.39 -5.42
CA SER A 135 4.19 16.12 -5.65
C SER A 135 4.71 15.33 -6.85
N LEU A 136 5.37 16.01 -7.81
CA LEU A 136 6.09 15.40 -8.93
C LEU A 136 7.59 15.32 -8.63
N ARG A 137 8.19 16.46 -8.26
CA ARG A 137 9.64 16.60 -8.16
C ARG A 137 10.25 15.84 -6.98
N CYS A 138 9.52 15.75 -5.87
CA CYS A 138 9.96 15.08 -4.65
C CYS A 138 9.48 13.63 -4.56
N ALA A 139 8.90 13.07 -5.64
CA ALA A 139 8.38 11.71 -5.65
C ALA A 139 9.44 10.67 -5.25
N PRO A 140 10.69 10.68 -5.77
CA PRO A 140 11.70 9.72 -5.32
C PRO A 140 12.00 9.80 -3.83
N GLN A 141 12.01 11.00 -3.25
CA GLN A 141 12.30 11.19 -1.83
C GLN A 141 11.19 10.62 -0.96
N VAL A 142 9.93 10.84 -1.33
CA VAL A 142 8.77 10.37 -0.56
C VAL A 142 8.51 8.88 -0.78
N HIS A 143 8.50 8.42 -2.03
CA HIS A 143 8.34 7.01 -2.34
C HIS A 143 9.52 6.19 -1.80
N GLY A 144 10.73 6.73 -1.90
CA GLY A 144 11.93 6.11 -1.37
C GLY A 144 11.94 5.97 0.16
N ALA A 145 11.47 6.99 0.88
CA ALA A 145 11.33 6.90 2.34
C ALA A 145 10.36 5.78 2.76
N ALA A 146 9.27 5.57 2.01
CA ALA A 146 8.36 4.45 2.26
C ALA A 146 9.04 3.09 2.03
N ARG A 147 9.87 2.97 0.99
CA ARG A 147 10.65 1.75 0.73
C ARG A 147 11.71 1.47 1.80
N ASP A 148 12.44 2.49 2.23
CA ASP A 148 13.42 2.34 3.32
C ASP A 148 12.72 1.93 4.63
N THR A 149 11.50 2.42 4.87
CA THR A 149 10.68 2.01 6.02
C THR A 149 10.18 0.57 5.89
N LEU A 150 9.82 0.15 4.68
CA LEU A 150 9.50 -1.24 4.38
C LEU A 150 10.68 -2.17 4.68
N VAL A 151 11.89 -1.86 4.21
CA VAL A 151 13.09 -2.66 4.48
C VAL A 151 13.35 -2.81 5.98
N PHE A 152 13.16 -1.74 6.76
CA PHE A 152 13.21 -1.82 8.22
C PHE A 152 12.19 -2.82 8.78
N ALA A 153 10.93 -2.70 8.35
CA ALA A 153 9.84 -3.55 8.81
C ALA A 153 10.02 -5.03 8.42
N GLU A 154 10.59 -5.29 7.24
CA GLU A 154 10.97 -6.63 6.79
C GLU A 154 12.09 -7.23 7.66
N GLY A 155 13.07 -6.42 8.06
CA GLY A 155 14.07 -6.87 9.03
C GLY A 155 13.48 -7.25 10.39
N VAL A 156 12.40 -6.59 10.83
CA VAL A 156 11.66 -6.99 12.05
C VAL A 156 10.88 -8.28 11.80
N ARG A 157 10.14 -8.34 10.69
CA ARG A 157 9.39 -9.53 10.24
C ARG A 157 10.26 -10.79 10.23
N ASP A 158 11.44 -10.72 9.62
CA ASP A 158 12.31 -11.88 9.44
C ASP A 158 12.87 -12.40 10.77
N ARG A 159 13.15 -11.51 11.72
CA ARG A 159 13.58 -11.90 13.07
C ARG A 159 12.44 -12.53 13.85
N GLU A 160 11.24 -11.95 13.76
CA GLU A 160 10.07 -12.45 14.46
C GLU A 160 9.62 -13.82 13.93
N LEU A 161 9.67 -14.03 12.60
CA LEU A 161 9.39 -15.34 11.98
C LEU A 161 10.35 -16.45 12.45
N ALA A 162 11.56 -16.09 12.85
CA ALA A 162 12.57 -17.03 13.34
C ALA A 162 12.55 -17.19 14.88
N ALA A 163 11.69 -16.46 15.59
CA ALA A 163 11.70 -16.40 17.04
C ALA A 163 10.81 -17.48 17.69
N ALA A 164 11.25 -17.96 18.86
CA ALA A 164 10.38 -18.65 19.81
C ALA A 164 9.83 -17.61 20.79
N VAL A 165 8.55 -17.28 20.63
CA VAL A 165 7.89 -16.18 21.34
C VAL A 165 6.98 -16.64 22.47
N ASP A 166 6.77 -17.95 22.63
CA ASP A 166 5.89 -18.48 23.67
C ASP A 166 6.52 -18.45 25.07
N ASN A 167 5.70 -18.72 26.09
CA ASN A 167 6.16 -18.76 27.48
C ASN A 167 5.29 -19.71 28.34
N PRO A 168 5.90 -20.50 29.26
CA PRO A 168 7.34 -20.60 29.54
C PRO A 168 8.12 -21.34 28.46
N VAL A 169 9.42 -21.06 28.34
CA VAL A 169 10.31 -21.75 27.40
C VAL A 169 10.83 -23.02 28.04
N VAL A 170 10.83 -24.12 27.28
CA VAL A 170 11.42 -25.41 27.67
C VAL A 170 12.66 -25.64 26.83
N PHE A 171 13.81 -25.80 27.46
CA PHE A 171 15.09 -26.03 26.79
C PHE A 171 15.38 -27.53 26.62
N ASP A 172 16.32 -27.84 25.71
CA ASP A 172 16.73 -29.22 25.40
C ASP A 172 17.28 -29.99 26.61
N ASP A 173 17.83 -29.28 27.60
CA ASP A 173 18.32 -29.86 28.86
C ASP A 173 17.19 -30.12 29.89
N GLY A 174 15.94 -29.82 29.52
CA GLY A 174 14.75 -29.96 30.35
C GLY A 174 14.51 -28.81 31.32
N SER A 175 15.36 -27.78 31.33
CA SER A 175 15.12 -26.56 32.13
C SER A 175 13.92 -25.79 31.57
N VAL A 176 13.19 -25.13 32.48
CA VAL A 176 11.99 -24.35 32.15
C VAL A 176 12.16 -22.95 32.71
N GLU A 177 12.13 -21.95 31.83
CA GLU A 177 12.33 -20.55 32.21
C GLU A 177 11.15 -19.69 31.76
N SER A 178 10.80 -18.72 32.61
CA SER A 178 9.80 -17.71 32.30
C SER A 178 10.49 -16.50 31.65
N CYS A 179 9.96 -16.02 30.53
CA CYS A 179 10.45 -14.85 29.80
C CYS A 179 9.30 -13.95 29.33
N GLY A 180 9.64 -12.88 28.61
CA GLY A 180 8.68 -11.91 28.05
C GLY A 180 8.65 -11.89 26.52
N ASN A 181 9.10 -12.94 25.84
CA ASN A 181 9.23 -12.93 24.36
C ASN A 181 7.89 -12.78 23.62
N PHE A 182 6.76 -13.05 24.28
CA PHE A 182 5.42 -12.82 23.74
C PHE A 182 5.05 -11.33 23.61
N HIS A 183 5.86 -10.43 24.17
CA HIS A 183 5.61 -8.99 24.09
C HIS A 183 5.99 -8.44 22.70
N GLY A 184 5.00 -8.29 21.82
CA GLY A 184 5.19 -7.90 20.41
C GLY A 184 5.50 -6.41 20.15
N GLU A 185 6.28 -5.75 21.00
CA GLU A 185 6.66 -4.33 20.81
C GLU A 185 7.40 -4.07 19.49
N PRO A 186 8.40 -4.90 19.10
CA PRO A 186 9.12 -4.68 17.84
C PRO A 186 8.19 -4.73 16.63
N VAL A 187 7.25 -5.69 16.63
CA VAL A 187 6.26 -5.86 15.56
C VAL A 187 5.27 -4.68 15.55
N ALA A 188 4.83 -4.20 16.72
CA ALA A 188 3.94 -3.04 16.82
C ALA A 188 4.57 -1.78 16.21
N PHE A 189 5.85 -1.50 16.48
CA PHE A 189 6.58 -0.38 15.88
C PHE A 189 6.68 -0.52 14.36
N ALA A 190 7.04 -1.71 13.86
CA ALA A 190 7.13 -1.94 12.43
C ALA A 190 5.78 -1.67 11.72
N LEU A 191 4.67 -2.18 12.27
CA LEU A 191 3.32 -1.95 11.75
C LEU A 191 2.96 -0.46 11.73
N ASP A 192 3.29 0.29 12.79
CA ASP A 192 3.00 1.71 12.87
C ASP A 192 3.84 2.56 11.93
N PHE A 193 5.12 2.23 11.75
CA PHE A 193 5.97 2.92 10.80
C PHE A 193 5.51 2.67 9.35
N LEU A 194 5.09 1.45 9.02
CA LEU A 194 4.47 1.17 7.73
C LEU A 194 3.18 1.96 7.51
N ALA A 195 2.38 2.18 8.56
CA ALA A 195 1.16 2.98 8.46
C ALA A 195 1.46 4.44 8.11
N VAL A 196 2.48 5.03 8.74
CA VAL A 196 2.96 6.38 8.41
C VAL A 196 3.47 6.46 6.96
N ALA A 197 4.32 5.52 6.56
CA ALA A 197 4.87 5.46 5.21
C ALA A 197 3.79 5.35 4.12
N ALA A 198 2.83 4.44 4.30
CA ALA A 198 1.73 4.23 3.36
C ALA A 198 0.76 5.43 3.32
N ALA A 199 0.56 6.14 4.44
CA ALA A 199 -0.23 7.36 4.46
C ALA A 199 0.40 8.47 3.61
N GLU A 200 1.72 8.64 3.68
CA GLU A 200 2.45 9.65 2.90
C GLU A 200 2.48 9.33 1.40
N LEU A 201 2.58 8.05 1.01
CA LEU A 201 2.39 7.62 -0.39
C LEU A 201 1.01 8.05 -0.93
N GLY A 202 -0.04 7.81 -0.14
CA GLY A 202 -1.40 8.23 -0.49
C GLY A 202 -1.54 9.76 -0.57
N ALA A 203 -0.96 10.48 0.38
CA ALA A 203 -1.02 11.94 0.42
C ALA A 203 -0.34 12.57 -0.82
N ILE A 204 0.86 12.13 -1.19
CA ILE A 204 1.55 12.68 -2.37
C ILE A 204 0.85 12.31 -3.68
N SER A 205 0.31 11.10 -3.78
CA SER A 205 -0.51 10.63 -4.91
C SER A 205 -1.74 11.49 -5.11
N GLU A 206 -2.50 11.74 -4.04
CA GLU A 206 -3.70 12.57 -4.12
C GLU A 206 -3.38 14.03 -4.52
N ARG A 207 -2.23 14.57 -4.10
CA ARG A 207 -1.77 15.90 -4.58
C ARG A 207 -1.46 15.94 -6.07
N ARG A 208 -1.06 14.81 -6.70
CA ARG A 208 -0.91 14.73 -8.17
C ARG A 208 -2.27 14.68 -8.85
N THR A 209 -3.21 13.91 -8.30
CA THR A 209 -4.63 13.91 -8.74
C THR A 209 -5.23 15.31 -8.72
N ASP A 210 -5.18 16.00 -7.57
CA ASP A 210 -5.66 17.38 -7.42
C ASP A 210 -5.10 18.33 -8.47
N ARG A 211 -3.80 18.21 -8.75
CA ARG A 211 -3.10 19.07 -9.71
C ARG A 211 -3.53 18.82 -11.16
N MET A 212 -3.87 17.58 -11.54
CA MET A 212 -4.39 17.26 -12.87
C MET A 212 -5.80 17.82 -13.10
N LEU A 213 -6.60 17.89 -12.04
CA LEU A 213 -8.00 18.33 -12.11
C LEU A 213 -8.16 19.85 -12.06
N ASP A 214 -7.12 20.59 -11.70
CA ASP A 214 -7.12 22.04 -11.60
C ASP A 214 -6.53 22.72 -12.85
N PRO A 215 -7.33 23.44 -13.67
CA PRO A 215 -6.86 24.16 -14.86
C PRO A 215 -5.70 25.12 -14.61
N ALA A 216 -5.63 25.72 -13.41
CA ALA A 216 -4.60 26.68 -13.08
C ALA A 216 -3.23 26.02 -12.87
N ARG A 217 -3.20 24.70 -12.63
CA ARG A 217 -1.99 23.93 -12.29
C ARG A 217 -1.72 22.75 -13.22
N SER A 218 -2.63 22.46 -14.14
CA SER A 218 -2.61 21.28 -15.01
C SER A 218 -2.02 21.53 -16.40
N HIS A 219 -1.49 22.72 -16.69
CA HIS A 219 -0.90 23.06 -17.98
C HIS A 219 -1.88 22.88 -19.15
N GLY A 220 -3.07 23.48 -19.04
CA GLY A 220 -4.05 23.55 -20.13
C GLY A 220 -5.00 22.35 -20.25
N LEU A 221 -5.07 21.47 -19.23
CA LEU A 221 -6.15 20.48 -19.16
C LEU A 221 -7.48 21.17 -18.79
N PRO A 222 -8.62 20.68 -19.30
CA PRO A 222 -9.93 21.18 -18.91
C PRO A 222 -10.19 20.89 -17.42
N PRO A 223 -11.01 21.71 -16.74
CA PRO A 223 -11.35 21.50 -15.33
C PRO A 223 -11.93 20.12 -15.10
N PHE A 224 -11.40 19.43 -14.09
CA PHE A 224 -11.76 18.06 -13.71
C PHE A 224 -11.60 17.02 -14.83
N LEU A 225 -10.85 17.37 -15.89
CA LEU A 225 -10.76 16.64 -17.15
C LEU A 225 -12.13 16.41 -17.83
N ALA A 226 -13.11 17.27 -17.54
CA ALA A 226 -14.47 17.13 -18.03
C ALA A 226 -14.61 17.69 -19.46
N PRO A 227 -15.09 16.90 -20.43
CA PRO A 227 -15.51 17.42 -21.72
C PRO A 227 -16.74 18.33 -21.55
N GLY A 228 -16.69 19.58 -22.02
CA GLY A 228 -17.81 20.51 -21.86
C GLY A 228 -18.11 20.83 -20.38
N ALA A 229 -17.07 21.17 -19.62
CA ALA A 229 -17.17 21.47 -18.20
C ALA A 229 -18.30 22.46 -17.86
N GLY A 230 -18.99 22.19 -16.75
CA GLY A 230 -20.21 22.89 -16.34
C GLY A 230 -21.48 22.10 -16.69
N LEU A 231 -21.47 21.33 -17.79
CA LEU A 231 -22.46 20.28 -18.06
C LEU A 231 -22.00 18.93 -17.50
N ASN A 232 -20.71 18.62 -17.66
CA ASN A 232 -20.06 17.46 -17.06
C ASN A 232 -19.13 17.89 -15.91
N SER A 233 -19.03 17.04 -14.90
CA SER A 233 -18.18 17.19 -13.71
C SER A 233 -16.89 16.38 -13.80
N GLY A 234 -16.77 15.47 -14.77
CA GLY A 234 -15.56 14.68 -14.99
C GLY A 234 -15.16 13.89 -13.74
N PHE A 235 -13.90 14.02 -13.32
CA PHE A 235 -13.35 13.30 -12.17
C PHE A 235 -13.46 14.07 -10.83
N MET A 236 -14.29 15.11 -10.75
CA MET A 236 -14.48 15.90 -9.51
C MET A 236 -14.81 15.01 -8.29
N LEU A 237 -15.77 14.08 -8.41
CA LEU A 237 -16.15 13.21 -7.30
C LEU A 237 -15.13 12.10 -7.02
N ALA A 238 -14.33 11.71 -8.03
CA ALA A 238 -13.19 10.82 -7.80
C ALA A 238 -12.15 11.51 -6.90
N GLN A 239 -11.91 12.81 -7.11
CA GLN A 239 -11.04 13.60 -6.23
C GLN A 239 -11.54 13.62 -4.78
N TYR A 240 -12.85 13.83 -4.56
CA TYR A 240 -13.42 13.86 -3.21
C TYR A 240 -13.21 12.52 -2.49
N THR A 241 -13.33 11.43 -3.23
CA THR A 241 -13.05 10.08 -2.73
C THR A 241 -11.58 9.96 -2.31
N ALA A 242 -10.64 10.34 -3.17
CA ALA A 242 -9.20 10.29 -2.84
C ALA A 242 -8.87 11.16 -1.62
N ALA A 243 -9.40 12.40 -1.55
CA ALA A 243 -9.18 13.31 -0.44
C ALA A 243 -9.73 12.75 0.89
N SER A 244 -10.91 12.12 0.86
CA SER A 244 -11.50 11.46 2.03
C SER A 244 -10.64 10.30 2.53
N LEU A 245 -10.15 9.46 1.62
CA LEU A 245 -9.24 8.34 1.95
C LEU A 245 -7.93 8.83 2.57
N VAL A 246 -7.36 9.94 2.08
CA VAL A 246 -6.17 10.56 2.69
C VAL A 246 -6.48 11.09 4.09
N ALA A 247 -7.63 11.74 4.28
CA ALA A 247 -8.04 12.24 5.59
C ALA A 247 -8.20 11.10 6.61
N GLU A 248 -8.77 9.98 6.19
CA GLU A 248 -8.87 8.77 7.01
C GLU A 248 -7.49 8.18 7.32
N ASN A 249 -6.61 8.06 6.32
CA ASN A 249 -5.27 7.52 6.49
C ASN A 249 -4.44 8.31 7.51
N ARG A 250 -4.60 9.63 7.59
CA ARG A 250 -3.96 10.45 8.63
C ARG A 250 -4.36 10.04 10.05
N ARG A 251 -5.59 9.59 10.26
CA ARG A 251 -6.05 9.07 11.56
C ARG A 251 -5.53 7.67 11.80
N LEU A 252 -5.54 6.80 10.78
CA LEU A 252 -5.01 5.44 10.87
C LEU A 252 -3.48 5.40 11.04
N ALA A 253 -2.78 6.45 10.66
CA ALA A 253 -1.33 6.58 10.84
C ALA A 253 -0.92 6.98 12.28
N VAL A 254 -1.86 7.39 13.15
CA VAL A 254 -1.54 7.65 14.56
C VAL A 254 -1.07 6.33 15.21
N PRO A 255 0.09 6.29 15.88
CA PRO A 255 0.63 5.05 16.43
C PRO A 255 -0.28 4.45 17.50
N ALA A 256 -0.57 3.15 17.38
CA ALA A 256 -1.19 2.37 18.44
C ALA A 256 -0.15 1.87 19.45
N SER A 257 1.08 1.64 18.99
CA SER A 257 2.20 1.15 19.80
C SER A 257 2.71 2.14 20.85
N ALA A 258 2.24 3.39 20.81
CA ALA A 258 2.61 4.41 21.79
C ALA A 258 1.64 4.45 22.99
N ASP A 259 0.67 3.54 23.04
CA ASP A 259 -0.34 3.44 24.09
C ASP A 259 -0.28 2.06 24.76
N SER A 260 -0.74 2.00 26.00
CA SER A 260 -0.79 0.77 26.81
C SER A 260 -1.81 0.95 27.94
N ILE A 261 -2.62 -0.07 28.19
CA ILE A 261 -3.63 -0.08 29.26
C ILE A 261 -3.43 -1.35 30.08
N PRO A 262 -3.23 -1.25 31.41
CA PRO A 262 -2.95 -2.40 32.24
C PRO A 262 -4.17 -3.33 32.36
N THR A 263 -3.91 -4.64 32.31
CA THR A 263 -4.92 -5.70 32.40
C THR A 263 -4.56 -6.73 33.48
N SER A 264 -5.44 -7.72 33.67
CA SER A 264 -5.16 -8.90 34.51
C SER A 264 -4.73 -8.56 35.95
N GLY A 265 -5.39 -7.58 36.57
CA GLY A 265 -5.08 -7.17 37.94
C GLY A 265 -3.70 -6.52 38.10
N MET A 266 -3.24 -5.79 37.08
CA MET A 266 -1.90 -5.17 36.96
C MET A 266 -0.75 -6.15 36.71
N GLN A 267 -1.04 -7.42 36.41
CA GLN A 267 0.01 -8.36 36.03
C GLN A 267 0.52 -8.12 34.60
N GLU A 268 -0.37 -7.67 33.71
CA GLU A 268 -0.06 -7.18 32.37
C GLU A 268 -0.11 -5.65 32.41
N ASP A 269 0.88 -5.05 33.05
CA ASP A 269 0.94 -3.59 33.28
C ASP A 269 1.44 -2.79 32.07
N HIS A 270 2.06 -3.47 31.10
CA HIS A 270 2.50 -2.91 29.82
C HIS A 270 2.22 -3.87 28.67
N VAL A 271 1.67 -3.35 27.56
CA VAL A 271 1.34 -4.12 26.35
C VAL A 271 1.67 -3.32 25.08
N SER A 272 1.89 -4.00 23.95
CA SER A 272 2.33 -3.35 22.71
C SER A 272 1.24 -2.80 21.80
N LEU A 273 -0.01 -3.24 21.99
CA LEU A 273 -1.13 -2.97 21.08
C LEU A 273 -0.85 -3.30 19.59
N GLY A 274 0.09 -4.20 19.30
CA GLY A 274 0.51 -4.53 17.93
C GLY A 274 -0.61 -5.10 17.04
N TRP A 275 -1.59 -5.80 17.62
CA TRP A 275 -2.78 -6.24 16.87
C TRP A 275 -3.61 -5.05 16.35
N SER A 276 -3.78 -4.01 17.16
CA SER A 276 -4.46 -2.77 16.76
C SER A 276 -3.68 -2.03 15.68
N ALA A 277 -2.34 -2.00 15.80
CA ALA A 277 -1.45 -1.46 14.77
C ALA A 277 -1.60 -2.21 13.43
N GLY A 278 -1.71 -3.55 13.48
CA GLY A 278 -1.98 -4.39 12.32
C GLY A 278 -3.31 -4.07 11.67
N CYS A 279 -4.41 -4.09 12.43
CA CYS A 279 -5.76 -3.83 11.92
C CYS A 279 -5.87 -2.46 11.22
N LYS A 280 -5.30 -1.40 11.80
CA LYS A 280 -5.35 -0.07 11.17
C LYS A 280 -4.49 0.00 9.89
N LEU A 281 -3.31 -0.64 9.88
CA LEU A 281 -2.46 -0.71 8.70
C LEU A 281 -3.16 -1.44 7.54
N ARG A 282 -3.81 -2.58 7.79
CA ARG A 282 -4.54 -3.33 6.74
C ARG A 282 -5.61 -2.47 6.07
N ARG A 283 -6.37 -1.70 6.86
CA ARG A 283 -7.37 -0.75 6.34
C ARG A 283 -6.71 0.36 5.52
N LEU A 284 -5.61 0.92 6.02
CA LEU A 284 -4.86 2.00 5.37
C LEU A 284 -4.29 1.56 4.01
N LEU A 285 -3.74 0.35 3.89
CA LEU A 285 -3.27 -0.20 2.61
C LEU A 285 -4.43 -0.37 1.60
N GLY A 286 -5.60 -0.79 2.08
CA GLY A 286 -6.82 -0.82 1.27
C GLY A 286 -7.23 0.57 0.74
N ASN A 287 -7.04 1.62 1.55
CA ASN A 287 -7.27 3.01 1.14
C ASN A 287 -6.19 3.50 0.15
N LEU A 288 -4.92 3.18 0.39
CA LEU A 288 -3.81 3.50 -0.51
C LEU A 288 -4.04 2.94 -1.92
N ALA A 289 -4.45 1.68 -2.03
CA ALA A 289 -4.81 1.07 -3.31
C ALA A 289 -5.94 1.84 -4.03
N GLY A 290 -6.92 2.36 -3.28
CA GLY A 290 -7.99 3.20 -3.82
C GLY A 290 -7.49 4.56 -4.32
N ILE A 291 -6.60 5.20 -3.57
CA ILE A 291 -5.99 6.50 -3.95
C ILE A 291 -5.15 6.33 -5.23
N LEU A 292 -4.32 5.29 -5.30
CA LEU A 292 -3.50 4.99 -6.49
C LEU A 292 -4.37 4.63 -7.71
N ALA A 293 -5.48 3.92 -7.51
CA ALA A 293 -6.42 3.62 -8.58
C ALA A 293 -7.07 4.89 -9.17
N ILE A 294 -7.44 5.84 -8.31
CA ILE A 294 -7.96 7.14 -8.73
C ILE A 294 -6.89 7.93 -9.48
N GLU A 295 -5.65 7.98 -8.97
CA GLU A 295 -4.54 8.64 -9.66
C GLU A 295 -4.32 8.03 -11.04
N ALA A 296 -4.24 6.70 -11.15
CA ALA A 296 -4.05 5.99 -12.42
C ALA A 296 -5.16 6.33 -13.44
N LEU A 297 -6.42 6.36 -12.99
CA LEU A 297 -7.57 6.66 -13.83
C LEU A 297 -7.54 8.12 -14.35
N VAL A 298 -7.25 9.07 -13.45
CA VAL A 298 -7.16 10.50 -13.78
C VAL A 298 -5.95 10.77 -14.67
N ALA A 299 -4.79 10.19 -14.35
CA ALA A 299 -3.58 10.33 -15.14
C ALA A 299 -3.75 9.75 -16.54
N ALA A 300 -4.48 8.64 -16.68
CA ALA A 300 -4.78 8.08 -17.98
C ALA A 300 -5.56 9.06 -18.88
N ALA A 301 -6.61 9.68 -18.34
CA ALA A 301 -7.36 10.70 -19.07
C ALA A 301 -6.50 11.95 -19.36
N ALA A 302 -5.68 12.38 -18.40
CA ALA A 302 -4.80 13.54 -18.56
C ALA A 302 -3.77 13.34 -19.68
N VAL A 303 -3.18 12.15 -19.77
CA VAL A 303 -2.22 11.80 -20.82
C VAL A 303 -2.90 11.73 -22.19
N GLU A 304 -4.09 11.15 -22.29
CA GLU A 304 -4.85 11.11 -23.55
C GLU A 304 -5.20 12.50 -24.07
N LEU A 305 -5.49 13.44 -23.17
CA LEU A 305 -5.74 14.85 -23.50
C LEU A 305 -4.48 15.61 -23.96
N ARG A 306 -3.31 14.96 -23.98
CA ARG A 306 -2.08 15.49 -24.61
C ARG A 306 -1.93 15.14 -26.08
N ALA A 307 -2.90 14.44 -26.68
CA ALA A 307 -2.90 14.15 -28.11
C ALA A 307 -2.62 15.41 -28.97
N PRO A 308 -1.82 15.29 -30.05
CA PRO A 308 -1.30 14.06 -30.64
C PRO A 308 -0.04 13.49 -29.97
N LEU A 309 0.47 14.11 -28.90
CA LEU A 309 1.64 13.59 -28.17
C LEU A 309 1.32 12.21 -27.58
N GLN A 310 2.32 11.33 -27.61
CA GLN A 310 2.21 9.96 -27.11
C GLN A 310 3.00 9.80 -25.81
N ALA A 311 2.50 8.93 -24.93
CA ALA A 311 3.21 8.48 -23.74
C ALA A 311 4.50 7.70 -24.10
N ALA A 312 5.39 7.53 -23.14
CA ALA A 312 6.48 6.57 -23.22
C ALA A 312 5.96 5.14 -23.43
N ALA A 313 6.82 4.24 -23.90
CA ALA A 313 6.41 2.87 -24.24
C ALA A 313 5.77 2.12 -23.06
N ARG A 314 6.35 2.25 -21.86
CA ARG A 314 5.90 1.58 -20.64
C ARG A 314 4.61 2.20 -20.10
N THR A 315 4.57 3.51 -19.90
CA THR A 315 3.35 4.20 -19.47
C THR A 315 2.21 4.04 -20.48
N GLY A 316 2.50 4.07 -21.78
CA GLY A 316 1.54 3.78 -22.84
C GLY A 316 0.99 2.35 -22.80
N SER A 317 1.77 1.38 -22.33
CA SER A 317 1.29 0.00 -22.08
C SER A 317 0.30 -0.04 -20.91
N VAL A 318 0.60 0.68 -19.82
CA VAL A 318 -0.32 0.84 -18.68
C VAL A 318 -1.63 1.50 -19.11
N LEU A 319 -1.58 2.56 -19.93
CA LEU A 319 -2.78 3.21 -20.49
C LEU A 319 -3.65 2.21 -21.26
N ARG A 320 -3.05 1.42 -22.15
CA ARG A 320 -3.77 0.38 -22.90
C ARG A 320 -4.38 -0.66 -21.97
N ARG A 321 -3.65 -1.08 -20.93
CA ARG A 321 -4.17 -2.06 -19.95
C ARG A 321 -5.39 -1.55 -19.20
N ILE A 322 -5.38 -0.28 -18.78
CA ILE A 322 -6.56 0.36 -18.16
C ILE A 322 -7.72 0.41 -19.17
N ARG A 323 -7.44 0.79 -20.42
CA ARG A 323 -8.47 0.95 -21.48
C ARG A 323 -9.09 -0.36 -21.95
N GLN A 324 -8.46 -1.51 -21.69
CA GLN A 324 -9.08 -2.82 -21.91
C GLN A 324 -10.30 -3.06 -21.02
N GLU A 325 -10.38 -2.43 -19.84
CA GLU A 325 -11.47 -2.63 -18.88
C GLU A 325 -12.27 -1.36 -18.58
N VAL A 326 -11.69 -0.18 -18.81
CA VAL A 326 -12.30 1.12 -18.51
C VAL A 326 -12.23 2.02 -19.74
N ALA A 327 -13.37 2.22 -20.40
CA ALA A 327 -13.48 3.11 -21.56
C ALA A 327 -13.14 4.58 -21.20
N PRO A 328 -12.76 5.45 -22.16
CA PRO A 328 -12.72 6.89 -21.93
C PRO A 328 -14.08 7.43 -21.44
N MET A 329 -14.10 8.57 -20.77
CA MET A 329 -15.31 9.19 -20.21
C MET A 329 -15.65 10.50 -20.95
N PRO A 330 -16.28 10.43 -22.15
CA PRO A 330 -16.64 11.61 -22.92
C PRO A 330 -17.85 12.38 -22.34
N VAL A 331 -18.64 11.71 -21.49
CA VAL A 331 -19.79 12.23 -20.75
C VAL A 331 -19.75 11.60 -19.36
N ASP A 332 -20.23 12.33 -18.35
CA ASP A 332 -20.29 11.84 -16.97
C ASP A 332 -20.97 10.47 -16.87
N ARG A 333 -20.39 9.59 -16.05
CA ARG A 333 -20.95 8.29 -15.72
C ARG A 333 -20.62 7.90 -14.29
N PHE A 334 -21.12 6.73 -13.88
CA PHE A 334 -20.87 6.17 -12.57
C PHE A 334 -19.40 5.78 -12.37
N VAL A 335 -18.59 6.74 -11.90
CA VAL A 335 -17.13 6.60 -11.78
C VAL A 335 -16.67 5.56 -10.75
N ALA A 336 -17.53 5.18 -9.79
CA ALA A 336 -17.14 4.21 -8.76
C ALA A 336 -16.87 2.82 -9.35
N ALA A 337 -17.57 2.41 -10.42
CA ALA A 337 -17.31 1.15 -11.11
C ALA A 337 -15.93 1.15 -11.80
N ASP A 338 -15.54 2.29 -12.37
CA ASP A 338 -14.23 2.48 -12.98
C ASP A 338 -13.12 2.44 -11.92
N ILE A 339 -13.30 3.16 -10.81
CA ILE A 339 -12.36 3.15 -9.67
C ILE A 339 -12.19 1.73 -9.13
N ALA A 340 -13.29 0.99 -8.92
CA ALA A 340 -13.23 -0.38 -8.43
C ALA A 340 -12.47 -1.30 -9.40
N THR A 341 -12.64 -1.09 -10.70
CA THR A 341 -11.95 -1.85 -11.75
C THR A 341 -10.45 -1.56 -11.76
N VAL A 342 -10.05 -0.28 -11.75
CA VAL A 342 -8.64 0.08 -11.69
C VAL A 342 -8.02 -0.35 -10.36
N LYS A 343 -8.77 -0.31 -9.24
CA LYS A 343 -8.30 -0.82 -7.95
C LYS A 343 -7.97 -2.32 -8.01
N ARG A 344 -8.76 -3.13 -8.72
CA ARG A 344 -8.40 -4.54 -8.96
C ARG A 344 -7.09 -4.67 -9.73
N LEU A 345 -6.87 -3.85 -10.76
CA LEU A 345 -5.61 -3.84 -11.52
C LEU A 345 -4.40 -3.44 -10.67
N VAL A 346 -4.60 -2.51 -9.72
CA VAL A 346 -3.58 -2.13 -8.75
C VAL A 346 -3.25 -3.32 -7.84
N THR A 347 -4.25 -3.96 -7.24
CA THR A 347 -4.03 -5.02 -6.24
C THR A 347 -3.65 -6.36 -6.84
N SER A 348 -3.98 -6.63 -8.11
CA SER A 348 -3.66 -7.89 -8.78
C SER A 348 -2.30 -7.88 -9.50
N GLY A 349 -1.54 -6.78 -9.44
CA GLY A 349 -0.30 -6.60 -10.20
C GLY A 349 -0.47 -6.20 -11.66
N GLY A 350 -1.71 -6.08 -12.17
CA GLY A 350 -1.97 -5.86 -13.60
C GLY A 350 -1.38 -4.55 -14.16
N LEU A 351 -1.24 -3.50 -13.33
CA LEU A 351 -0.54 -2.27 -13.76
C LEU A 351 0.98 -2.45 -13.81
N LEU A 352 1.56 -3.23 -12.89
CA LEU A 352 3.00 -3.50 -12.84
C LEU A 352 3.43 -4.35 -14.03
N ASP A 353 2.67 -5.42 -14.30
CA ASP A 353 2.88 -6.29 -15.47
C ASP A 353 2.86 -5.48 -16.76
N ALA A 354 1.88 -4.59 -16.91
CA ALA A 354 1.75 -3.73 -18.08
C ALA A 354 2.92 -2.74 -18.20
N ALA A 355 3.43 -2.22 -17.08
CA ALA A 355 4.59 -1.34 -17.06
C ALA A 355 5.91 -2.08 -17.33
N GLY A 356 5.92 -3.41 -17.21
CA GLY A 356 7.10 -4.27 -17.32
C GLY A 356 8.14 -4.00 -16.24
N LEU A 357 7.72 -3.49 -15.08
CA LEU A 357 8.62 -3.34 -13.94
C LEU A 357 8.74 -4.70 -13.26
N GLU A 358 9.98 -5.16 -13.08
CA GLU A 358 10.24 -6.27 -12.18
C GLU A 358 9.94 -5.80 -10.74
N PRO A 359 9.36 -6.67 -9.90
CA PRO A 359 9.16 -6.35 -8.49
C PRO A 359 10.48 -5.88 -7.87
N SER A 360 10.43 -4.79 -7.11
CA SER A 360 11.60 -4.35 -6.33
C SER A 360 12.03 -5.50 -5.40
N ALA A 361 13.29 -5.94 -5.54
CA ALA A 361 13.87 -7.04 -4.77
C ALA A 361 14.03 -6.74 -3.29
#